data_AF-A0A926XA65-F1
#
_entry.id   AF-A0A926XA65-F1
#
_cell.length_a   1.000
_cell.length_b   1.000
_cell.length_c   1.000
_cell.angle_alpha   90.00
_cell.angle_beta   90.00
_cell.angle_gamma   90.00
#
_symmetry.space_group_name_H-M   'P 1'
#
loop_
_entity.id
_entity.type
_entity.pdbx_description
1 polymer ?
#
loop_
_entity_poly.entity_id
_entity_poly.type
_entity_poly.pdbx_seq_one_letter_code
_entity_poly.pdbx_strand_id
1 'polypeptide(L)'
;MVREPIHCPSCNCTNIVKHGKSPEGKQRYKCRNTDCPRSTFLLQYAYQGYLPDVKQKISDMAVNGSGIRDTARVLHISPTTVIEELKKRTRD
;
A
#
# COMPACT_ATOMS: atom_id res chain seq x y z
N MET A 1 -5.55 29.44 1.71
CA MET A 1 -5.18 28.09 1.21
C MET A 1 -4.83 27.22 2.40
N VAL A 2 -5.79 26.45 2.92
CA VAL A 2 -5.53 25.47 3.99
C VAL A 2 -4.84 24.29 3.33
N ARG A 3 -3.57 24.04 3.65
CA ARG A 3 -2.87 22.84 3.21
C ARG A 3 -3.16 21.78 4.27
N GLU A 4 -3.95 20.77 3.92
CA GLU A 4 -4.14 19.62 4.80
C GLU A 4 -2.76 19.00 5.10
N PRO A 5 -2.45 18.75 6.38
CA PRO A 5 -1.21 18.11 6.77
C PRO A 5 -1.17 16.71 6.18
N ILE A 6 -0.04 16.37 5.55
CA ILE A 6 0.18 15.01 5.05
C ILE A 6 0.53 14.14 6.25
N HIS A 7 -0.16 13.01 6.38
CA HIS A 7 0.11 12.01 7.40
C HIS A 7 0.78 10.78 6.80
N CYS A 8 1.70 10.18 7.54
CA CYS A 8 2.31 8.94 7.12
C CYS A 8 1.32 7.79 7.37
N PRO A 9 1.06 6.92 6.38
CA PRO A 9 0.08 5.84 6.52
C PRO A 9 0.49 4.73 7.51
N SER A 10 1.72 4.77 8.05
CA SER A 10 2.23 3.76 8.99
C SER A 10 2.34 4.27 10.43
N CYS A 11 2.86 5.47 10.67
CA CYS A 11 2.99 6.07 12.02
C CYS A 11 1.94 7.16 12.32
N ASN A 12 1.14 7.57 11.35
CA ASN A 12 0.28 8.76 11.37
C ASN A 12 0.98 10.11 11.66
N CYS A 13 2.31 10.10 11.73
CA CYS A 13 3.11 11.26 12.07
C CYS A 13 3.20 12.26 10.90
N THR A 14 3.35 13.56 11.22
CA THR A 14 3.34 14.68 10.25
C THR A 14 4.74 15.13 9.82
N ASN A 15 5.80 14.56 10.41
CA ASN A 15 7.19 14.86 10.04
C ASN A 15 7.58 14.17 8.72
N ILE A 16 7.13 14.78 7.62
CA ILE A 16 7.19 14.20 6.27
C ILE A 16 7.84 15.20 5.31
N VAL A 17 8.73 14.70 4.45
CA VAL A 17 9.41 15.50 3.43
C VAL A 17 9.22 14.94 2.04
N LYS A 18 9.32 15.81 1.03
CA LYS A 18 9.33 15.39 -0.38
C LYS A 18 10.59 14.58 -0.68
N HIS A 19 10.44 13.48 -1.40
CA HIS A 19 11.51 12.52 -1.71
C HIS A 19 11.51 12.17 -3.20
N GLY A 20 11.69 13.18 -4.05
CA GLY A 20 11.66 13.02 -5.50
C GLY A 20 10.28 12.62 -6.04
N LYS A 21 10.25 12.14 -7.29
CA LYS A 21 9.04 11.68 -7.97
C LYS A 21 9.16 10.21 -8.35
N SER A 22 8.03 9.53 -8.53
CA SER A 22 7.98 8.19 -9.13
C SER A 22 8.23 8.26 -10.64
N PRO A 23 8.48 7.12 -11.32
CA PRO A 23 8.59 7.09 -12.78
C PRO A 23 7.36 7.67 -13.49
N GLU A 24 6.17 7.55 -12.88
CA GLU A 24 4.92 8.12 -13.36
C GLU A 24 4.74 9.60 -13.01
N GLY A 25 5.79 10.26 -12.49
CA GLY A 25 5.78 11.68 -12.13
C GLY A 25 5.10 12.03 -10.80
N LYS A 26 4.60 11.03 -10.05
CA LYS A 26 3.89 11.27 -8.79
C LYS A 26 4.85 11.65 -7.67
N GLN A 27 4.46 12.59 -6.81
CA GLN A 27 5.28 13.00 -5.67
C GLN A 27 5.45 11.84 -4.67
N ARG A 28 6.70 11.49 -4.36
CA ARG A 28 7.04 10.56 -3.28
C ARG A 28 7.32 11.34 -1.99
N TYR A 29 6.93 10.77 -0.87
CA TYR A 29 7.12 11.37 0.45
C TYR A 29 7.92 10.42 1.33
N LYS A 30 8.81 10.98 2.15
CA LYS A 30 9.61 10.26 3.13
C LYS A 30 9.20 10.67 4.54
N CYS A 31 8.83 9.69 5.35
CA CYS A 31 8.65 9.85 6.78
C CYS A 31 10.03 9.97 7.45
N ARG A 32 10.22 10.97 8.31
CA ARG A 32 11.47 11.18 9.06
C ARG A 32 11.46 10.54 10.45
N ASN A 33 10.34 9.96 10.87
CA ASN A 33 10.30 9.21 12.11
C ASN A 33 11.16 7.94 11.99
N THR A 34 12.16 7.81 12.86
CA THR A 34 13.10 6.68 12.89
C THR A 34 12.43 5.37 13.24
N ASP A 35 11.34 5.43 14.00
CA ASP A 35 10.62 4.26 14.47
C ASP A 35 9.53 3.82 13.47
N CYS A 36 9.40 4.54 12.35
CA CYS A 36 8.41 4.22 11.34
C CYS A 36 8.91 3.06 10.46
N PRO A 37 8.16 1.94 10.36
CA PRO A 37 8.56 0.80 9.52
C PRO A 37 8.58 1.14 8.04
N ARG A 38 7.88 2.21 7.63
CA ARG A 38 7.77 2.68 6.25
C ARG A 38 8.44 4.03 6.08
N SER A 39 9.65 4.02 5.55
CA SER A 39 10.40 5.25 5.29
C SER A 39 9.81 6.09 4.17
N THR A 40 9.25 5.49 3.10
CA THR A 40 8.77 6.21 1.91
C THR A 40 7.39 5.73 1.45
N PHE A 41 6.54 6.64 0.97
CA PHE A 41 5.21 6.32 0.46
C PHE A 41 4.77 7.31 -0.63
N LEU A 42 3.75 6.92 -1.40
CA LEU A 42 2.98 7.80 -2.28
C LEU A 42 1.62 8.03 -1.65
N LEU A 43 1.05 9.21 -1.88
CA LEU A 43 -0.33 9.51 -1.45
C LEU A 43 -1.38 8.78 -2.29
N GLN A 44 -1.13 8.66 -3.59
CA GLN A 44 -2.05 8.03 -4.53
C GLN A 44 -1.28 7.04 -5.40
N TYR A 45 -1.38 5.76 -5.07
CA TYR A 45 -0.84 4.69 -5.91
C TYR A 45 -1.64 4.59 -7.21
N ALA A 46 -0.96 4.40 -8.34
CA ALA A 46 -1.64 4.12 -9.62
C ALA A 46 -2.14 2.67 -9.66
N TYR A 47 -1.33 1.75 -9.16
CA TYR A 47 -1.66 0.33 -9.08
C TYR A 47 -2.33 0.01 -7.75
N GLN A 48 -3.58 -0.45 -7.80
CA GLN A 48 -4.42 -0.72 -6.62
C GLN A 48 -3.86 -1.83 -5.73
N GLY A 49 -3.16 -2.83 -6.30
CA GLY A 49 -2.54 -3.92 -5.53
C GLY A 49 -1.50 -3.46 -4.50
N TYR A 50 -1.00 -2.22 -4.59
CA TYR A 50 -0.10 -1.66 -3.56
C TYR A 50 -0.82 -1.04 -2.36
N LEU A 51 -2.12 -0.80 -2.47
CA LEU A 51 -2.91 -0.21 -1.39
C LEU A 51 -3.06 -1.21 -0.24
N PRO A 52 -2.85 -0.80 1.02
CA PRO A 52 -3.03 -1.67 2.19
C PRO A 52 -4.42 -2.33 2.23
N ASP A 53 -5.46 -1.56 1.93
CA ASP A 53 -6.85 -2.03 1.94
C ASP A 53 -7.09 -3.16 0.94
N VAL A 54 -6.43 -3.12 -0.22
CA VAL A 54 -6.53 -4.18 -1.23
C VAL A 54 -5.84 -5.46 -0.73
N LYS A 55 -4.73 -5.33 -0.01
CA LYS A 55 -4.02 -6.48 0.58
C LYS A 55 -4.84 -7.15 1.68
N GLN A 56 -5.50 -6.35 2.51
CA GLN A 56 -6.43 -6.87 3.51
C GLN A 56 -7.59 -7.63 2.85
N LYS A 57 -8.20 -7.04 1.80
CA LYS A 57 -9.25 -7.73 1.04
C LYS A 57 -8.78 -9.04 0.40
N ILE A 58 -7.54 -9.12 -0.10
CA ILE A 58 -6.98 -10.38 -0.61
C ILE A 58 -7.00 -11.46 0.48
N SER A 59 -6.55 -11.12 1.69
CA SER A 59 -6.56 -12.05 2.83
C SER A 59 -7.98 -12.45 3.22
N ASP A 60 -8.90 -11.49 3.32
CA ASP A 60 -10.30 -11.76 3.68
C ASP A 60 -10.97 -12.68 2.67
N MET A 61 -10.77 -12.43 1.37
CA MET A 61 -11.30 -13.27 0.31
C MET A 61 -10.71 -14.69 0.37
N ALA A 62 -9.41 -14.82 0.64
CA ALA A 62 -8.77 -16.13 0.78
C ALA A 62 -9.29 -16.91 2.00
N VAL A 63 -9.50 -16.24 3.15
CA VAL A 63 -10.09 -16.84 4.35
C VAL A 63 -11.53 -17.29 4.10
N ASN A 64 -12.28 -16.54 3.29
CA ASN A 64 -13.63 -16.89 2.85
C ASN A 64 -13.68 -17.94 1.72
N GLY A 65 -12.54 -18.51 1.33
CA GLY A 65 -12.46 -19.59 0.34
C GLY A 65 -12.47 -19.14 -1.13
N SER A 66 -12.34 -17.84 -1.42
CA SER A 66 -12.19 -17.37 -2.80
C SER A 66 -10.87 -17.84 -3.40
N GLY A 67 -10.93 -18.34 -4.64
CA GLY A 67 -9.75 -18.76 -5.37
C GLY A 67 -8.91 -17.58 -5.87
N ILE A 68 -7.60 -17.79 -6.06
CA ILE A 68 -6.64 -16.78 -6.54
C ILE A 68 -7.14 -16.00 -7.78
N ARG A 69 -7.68 -16.73 -8.76
CA ARG A 69 -8.18 -16.15 -10.02
C ARG A 69 -9.45 -15.32 -9.82
N ASP A 70 -10.29 -15.72 -8.89
CA ASP A 70 -11.54 -15.03 -8.57
C ASP A 70 -11.23 -13.70 -7.85
N THR A 71 -10.41 -13.76 -6.81
CA THR A 71 -9.88 -12.58 -6.09
C THR A 71 -9.23 -11.57 -7.03
N ALA A 72 -8.40 -12.05 -7.97
CA ALA A 72 -7.76 -11.19 -8.96
C ALA A 72 -8.77 -10.46 -9.87
N ARG A 73 -9.85 -11.14 -10.28
CA ARG A 73 -10.91 -10.56 -11.11
C ARG A 73 -11.73 -9.52 -10.35
N VAL A 74 -12.15 -9.84 -9.13
CA VAL A 74 -12.96 -8.95 -8.28
C VAL A 74 -12.20 -7.69 -7.90
N LEU A 75 -10.90 -7.82 -7.58
CA LEU A 75 -10.06 -6.69 -7.17
C LEU A 75 -9.36 -5.99 -8.34
N HIS A 76 -9.56 -6.45 -9.59
CA HIS A 76 -8.93 -5.92 -10.79
C HIS A 76 -7.38 -5.82 -10.69
N ILE A 77 -6.75 -6.83 -10.10
CA ILE A 77 -5.29 -6.93 -9.94
C ILE A 77 -4.74 -8.18 -10.61
N SER A 78 -3.42 -8.26 -10.78
CA SER A 78 -2.82 -9.47 -11.34
C SER A 78 -2.95 -10.67 -10.38
N PRO A 79 -3.18 -11.89 -10.91
CA PRO A 79 -3.15 -13.11 -10.10
C PRO A 79 -1.81 -13.32 -9.39
N THR A 80 -0.71 -12.82 -9.98
CA THR A 80 0.62 -12.86 -9.37
C THR A 80 0.69 -12.02 -8.10
N THR A 81 0.06 -10.84 -8.07
CA THR A 81 -0.03 -10.01 -6.86
C THR A 81 -0.78 -10.74 -5.75
N VAL A 82 -1.89 -11.43 -6.08
CA VAL A 82 -2.63 -12.24 -5.11
C VAL A 82 -1.75 -13.35 -4.52
N ILE A 83 -1.03 -14.08 -5.36
CA ILE A 83 -0.12 -15.15 -4.92
C ILE A 83 1.00 -14.59 -4.04
N GLU A 84 1.61 -13.48 -4.44
CA GLU A 84 2.70 -12.86 -3.68
C GLU A 84 2.24 -12.37 -2.31
N GLU A 85 1.06 -11.74 -2.22
CA GLU A 85 0.51 -11.32 -0.93
C GLU A 85 0.20 -12.52 -0.02
N LEU A 86 -0.41 -13.60 -0.55
CA LEU A 86 -0.68 -14.81 0.23
C LEU A 86 0.59 -15.58 0.64
N LYS A 87 1.68 -15.46 -0.12
CA LYS A 87 2.97 -16.07 0.23
C LYS A 87 3.74 -15.30 1.29
N LYS A 88 3.38 -14.05 1.60
CA LYS A 88 4.06 -13.30 2.65
C LYS A 88 3.80 -14.00 3.98
N ARG A 89 4.86 -14.47 4.61
CA ARG A 89 4.80 -14.89 6.01
C ARG A 89 4.41 -13.66 6.83
N THR A 90 3.35 -13.78 7.62
CA THR A 90 3.03 -12.82 8.67
C THR A 90 4.32 -12.58 9.45
N ARG A 91 4.87 -11.36 9.36
CA ARG A 91 5.83 -10.90 10.35
C ARG A 91 4.98 -10.49 11.53
N ASP A 92 4.65 -11.47 12.36
CA ASP A 92 4.20 -11.25 13.72
C ASP A 92 5.32 -10.51 14.50
#